data_AF-A0ABD7Z3V3-F1
#
_entry.id   AF-A0ABD7Z3V3-F1
#
_cell.length_a   1.000
_cell.length_b   1.000
_cell.length_c   1.000
_cell.angle_alpha   90.00
_cell.angle_beta   90.00
_cell.angle_gamma   90.00
#
_symmetry.space_group_name_H-M   'P 1'
#
loop_
_entity.id
_entity.type
_entity.pdbx_description
1 polymer ?
#
loop_
_entity_poly.entity_id
_entity_poly.type
_entity_poly.pdbx_seq_one_letter_code
_entity_poly.pdbx_strand_id
1 'polypeptide(L)'
;MFTFWLDPEMTSEATSPYPVTYNGTGSVDIVLYYGSNDAQEMVVSVTDAPITLTPVSMLEKWKPRKYYKAGEIIEPTVSNGFMYKCTTPGSSGDGEPEWGAGHIGTTINSGTAQFTHYGAKFVPSDVRLALNRAGLDKADAGSGVSLGKSLQGGSPVAIYMRLTNRFTDVRNDSTDPCIYIGTNKLRFSKQAI
;
A
#
# COMPACT_ATOMS: atom_id res chain seq x y z
N MET A 1 -6.01 19.20 -4.51
CA MET A 1 -6.27 17.81 -4.96
C MET A 1 -6.41 16.92 -3.76
N PHE A 2 -7.40 16.01 -3.75
CA PHE A 2 -7.56 15.05 -2.66
C PHE A 2 -6.40 14.06 -2.62
N THR A 3 -5.77 13.98 -1.46
CA THR A 3 -4.62 13.12 -1.15
C THR A 3 -4.61 12.81 0.35
N PHE A 4 -3.60 12.10 0.83
CA PHE A 4 -3.37 11.91 2.26
C PHE A 4 -2.38 12.95 2.79
N TRP A 5 -2.60 13.36 4.04
CA TRP A 5 -1.80 14.34 4.76
C TRP A 5 -1.36 13.76 6.10
N LEU A 6 -0.23 14.23 6.62
CA LEU A 6 0.32 13.84 7.91
C LEU A 6 -0.28 14.65 9.08
N ASP A 7 -0.89 15.78 8.76
CA ASP A 7 -1.47 16.73 9.71
C ASP A 7 -2.92 17.10 9.32
N PRO A 8 -3.78 17.41 10.32
CA PRO A 8 -5.16 17.79 10.05
C PRO A 8 -5.29 19.14 9.33
N GLU A 9 -4.27 19.99 9.37
CA GLU A 9 -4.24 21.27 8.66
C GLU A 9 -3.93 21.11 7.16
N MET A 10 -3.58 19.90 6.70
CA MET A 10 -3.22 19.58 5.31
C MET A 10 -2.07 20.46 4.79
N THR A 11 -1.01 20.57 5.59
CA THR A 11 0.21 21.32 5.27
C THR A 11 1.38 20.42 4.85
N SER A 12 1.37 19.16 5.29
CA SER A 12 2.40 18.15 5.02
C SER A 12 1.77 16.95 4.32
N GLU A 13 1.93 16.86 3.00
CA GLU A 13 1.40 15.73 2.21
C GLU A 13 2.09 14.43 2.62
N ALA A 14 1.30 13.37 2.81
CA ALA A 14 1.81 12.03 3.01
C ALA A 14 2.17 11.46 1.63
N THR A 15 3.46 11.44 1.30
CA THR A 15 3.92 10.84 0.04
C THR A 15 3.78 9.32 0.11
N SER A 16 3.34 8.71 -0.99
CA SER A 16 3.33 7.25 -1.10
C SER A 16 4.77 6.75 -1.29
N PRO A 17 5.22 5.74 -0.54
CA PRO A 17 4.44 5.02 0.45
C PRO A 17 4.22 5.80 1.74
N TYR A 18 2.96 5.83 2.20
CA TYR A 18 2.62 6.52 3.43
C TYR A 18 3.53 6.01 4.54
N PRO A 19 4.13 6.90 5.35
CA PRO A 19 5.27 6.56 6.18
C PRO A 19 4.87 5.58 7.28
N VAL A 20 4.96 4.29 6.98
CA VAL A 20 4.85 3.23 7.97
C VAL A 20 6.27 2.80 8.32
N THR A 21 6.95 3.60 9.13
CA THR A 21 8.26 3.24 9.68
C THR A 21 8.05 2.21 10.78
N TYR A 22 7.92 0.94 10.39
CA TYR A 22 7.62 -0.14 11.31
C TYR A 22 8.65 -1.27 11.29
N ASN A 23 9.77 -1.03 11.99
CA ASN A 23 10.88 -1.96 12.12
C ASN A 23 10.71 -2.92 13.32
N GLY A 24 9.52 -3.50 13.52
CA GLY A 24 9.22 -4.30 14.73
C GLY A 24 8.28 -5.48 14.52
N THR A 25 7.99 -6.21 15.61
CA THR A 25 6.96 -7.27 15.70
C THR A 25 5.74 -6.74 16.44
N GLY A 26 4.53 -7.15 16.03
CA GLY A 26 3.27 -6.68 16.62
C GLY A 26 2.56 -5.63 15.77
N SER A 27 1.92 -4.65 16.40
CA SER A 27 1.09 -3.66 15.70
C SER A 27 1.52 -2.21 15.96
N VAL A 28 1.35 -1.36 14.95
CA VAL A 28 1.46 0.10 15.06
C VAL A 28 0.18 0.76 14.56
N ASP A 29 -0.25 1.79 15.29
CA ASP A 29 -1.36 2.64 14.89
C ASP A 29 -0.81 3.97 14.37
N ILE A 30 -1.30 4.39 13.20
CA ILE A 30 -0.99 5.67 12.58
C ILE A 30 -2.29 6.39 12.21
N VAL A 31 -2.22 7.71 12.07
CA VAL A 31 -3.32 8.52 11.59
C VAL A 31 -2.84 9.27 10.35
N LEU A 32 -3.61 9.16 9.28
CA LEU A 32 -3.46 9.98 8.07
C LEU A 32 -4.76 10.76 7.86
N TYR A 33 -4.68 11.88 7.16
CA TYR A 33 -5.82 12.74 6.91
C TYR A 33 -6.13 12.74 5.43
N TYR A 34 -7.27 12.19 5.01
CA TYR A 34 -7.67 12.17 3.61
C TYR A 34 -8.51 13.40 3.27
N GLY A 35 -8.04 14.23 2.35
CA GLY A 35 -8.68 15.50 2.04
C GLY A 35 -7.94 16.34 1.00
N SER A 36 -8.48 17.51 0.73
CA SER A 36 -7.85 18.55 -0.09
C SER A 36 -7.79 19.85 0.70
N ASN A 37 -6.67 20.56 0.64
CA ASN A 37 -6.53 21.89 1.23
C ASN A 37 -7.25 22.99 0.44
N ASP A 38 -7.75 22.69 -0.76
CA ASP A 38 -8.60 23.58 -1.53
C ASP A 38 -10.07 23.39 -1.13
N ALA A 39 -10.62 24.35 -0.39
CA ALA A 39 -12.01 24.33 0.05
C ALA A 39 -13.04 24.36 -1.08
N GLN A 40 -12.65 24.68 -2.31
CA GLN A 40 -13.54 24.67 -3.49
C GLN A 40 -13.61 23.31 -4.18
N GLU A 41 -12.69 22.40 -3.87
CA GLU A 41 -12.70 21.06 -4.43
C GLU A 41 -13.77 20.19 -3.77
N MET A 42 -14.46 19.42 -4.59
CA MET A 42 -15.30 18.31 -4.15
C MET A 42 -14.89 17.03 -4.86
N VAL A 43 -15.00 15.93 -4.14
CA VAL A 43 -14.85 14.59 -4.69
C VAL A 43 -16.11 13.78 -4.43
N VAL A 44 -16.54 13.02 -5.45
CA VAL A 44 -17.74 12.18 -5.40
C VAL A 44 -17.42 10.83 -6.02
N SER A 45 -18.01 9.75 -5.49
CA SER A 45 -17.91 8.43 -6.14
C SER A 45 -18.58 8.43 -7.51
N VAL A 46 -18.03 7.67 -8.46
CA VAL A 46 -18.62 7.53 -9.80
C VAL A 46 -19.85 6.62 -9.84
N THR A 47 -20.04 5.75 -8.85
CA THR A 47 -21.02 4.66 -8.90
C THR A 47 -22.17 4.80 -7.90
N ASP A 48 -22.43 6.00 -7.37
CA ASP A 48 -23.37 6.31 -6.25
C ASP A 48 -23.12 5.55 -4.93
N ALA A 49 -22.15 4.63 -4.93
CA ALA A 49 -21.62 3.95 -3.77
C ALA A 49 -20.78 4.92 -2.93
N PRO A 50 -20.57 4.63 -1.63
CA PRO A 50 -19.64 5.41 -0.84
C PRO A 50 -18.21 5.40 -1.42
N ILE A 51 -17.52 6.52 -1.26
CA ILE A 51 -16.06 6.59 -1.37
C ILE A 51 -15.50 5.61 -0.35
N THR A 52 -14.70 4.66 -0.81
CA THR A 52 -14.12 3.62 0.03
C THR A 52 -12.62 3.65 -0.11
N LEU A 53 -11.92 3.75 1.03
CA LEU A 53 -10.48 3.56 1.12
C LEU A 53 -10.19 2.09 1.43
N THR A 54 -9.36 1.44 0.63
CA THR A 54 -9.10 0.00 0.74
C THR A 54 -7.61 -0.29 0.73
N PRO A 55 -7.08 -1.14 1.64
CA PRO A 55 -5.71 -1.62 1.54
C PRO A 55 -5.53 -2.49 0.28
N VAL A 56 -4.50 -2.21 -0.52
CA VAL A 56 -4.22 -2.92 -1.77
C VAL A 56 -2.74 -3.31 -1.81
N SER A 57 -2.44 -4.52 -2.27
CA SER A 57 -1.06 -4.95 -2.54
C SER A 57 -0.49 -4.15 -3.72
N MET A 58 0.65 -3.50 -3.53
CA MET A 58 1.38 -2.80 -4.59
C MET A 58 2.40 -3.66 -5.33
N LEU A 59 2.71 -4.86 -4.80
CA LEU A 59 3.73 -5.70 -5.39
C LEU A 59 3.31 -6.13 -6.80
N GLU A 60 4.19 -5.84 -7.75
CA GLU A 60 4.02 -6.34 -9.10
C GLU A 60 4.27 -7.85 -9.11
N LYS A 61 3.42 -8.59 -9.82
CA LYS A 61 3.67 -9.99 -10.08
C LYS A 61 4.84 -10.17 -11.05
N TRP A 62 5.57 -11.26 -10.92
CA TRP A 62 6.53 -11.69 -11.93
C TRP A 62 5.87 -11.78 -13.30
N LYS A 63 6.61 -11.41 -14.35
CA LYS A 63 6.18 -11.45 -15.75
C LYS A 63 7.30 -12.07 -16.59
N PRO A 64 6.99 -12.90 -17.59
CA PRO A 64 7.99 -13.45 -18.50
C PRO A 64 8.55 -12.36 -19.42
N ARG A 65 9.82 -12.51 -19.83
CA ARG A 65 10.51 -11.60 -20.77
C ARG A 65 10.48 -10.12 -20.38
N LYS A 66 10.29 -9.81 -19.10
CA LYS A 66 10.30 -8.44 -18.57
C LYS A 66 11.72 -8.08 -18.15
N TYR A 67 12.19 -6.91 -18.57
CA TYR A 67 13.39 -6.32 -17.99
C TYR A 67 13.09 -5.76 -16.60
N TYR A 68 13.84 -6.23 -15.60
CA TYR A 68 13.79 -5.77 -14.23
C TYR A 68 15.01 -4.95 -13.87
N LYS A 69 14.81 -3.84 -13.16
CA LYS A 69 15.88 -2.97 -12.66
C LYS A 69 16.33 -3.41 -11.27
N ALA A 70 17.58 -3.13 -10.92
CA ALA A 70 18.06 -3.30 -9.55
C ALA A 70 17.16 -2.54 -8.58
N GLY A 71 16.77 -3.22 -7.51
CA GLY A 71 15.89 -2.69 -6.47
C GLY A 71 14.41 -2.92 -6.71
N GLU A 72 13.97 -3.32 -7.91
CA GLU A 72 12.56 -3.66 -8.13
C GLU A 72 12.15 -4.88 -7.30
N ILE A 73 11.03 -4.78 -6.60
CA ILE A 73 10.48 -5.85 -5.77
C ILE A 73 9.23 -6.41 -6.43
N ILE A 74 9.16 -7.73 -6.47
CA ILE A 74 8.04 -8.47 -7.02
C ILE A 74 7.58 -9.58 -6.09
N GLU A 75 6.44 -10.15 -6.44
CA GLU A 75 5.97 -11.43 -5.94
C GLU A 75 5.73 -12.42 -7.08
N PRO A 76 5.61 -13.73 -6.80
CA PRO A 76 5.26 -14.73 -7.81
C PRO A 76 3.88 -14.49 -8.45
N THR A 77 3.60 -15.10 -9.61
CA THR A 77 2.30 -15.01 -10.27
C THR A 77 1.17 -15.55 -9.40
N VAL A 78 1.45 -16.65 -8.68
CA VAL A 78 0.66 -17.18 -7.57
C VAL A 78 1.36 -16.83 -6.27
N SER A 79 0.80 -15.89 -5.53
CA SER A 79 1.43 -15.37 -4.31
C SER A 79 1.77 -16.48 -3.33
N ASN A 80 3.04 -16.54 -2.91
CA ASN A 80 3.51 -17.44 -1.87
C ASN A 80 3.71 -16.72 -0.51
N GLY A 81 3.29 -15.45 -0.42
CA GLY A 81 3.45 -14.64 0.79
C GLY A 81 4.82 -13.97 0.94
N PHE A 82 5.74 -14.14 -0.02
CA PHE A 82 7.10 -13.60 0.02
C PHE A 82 7.36 -12.56 -1.07
N MET A 83 8.40 -11.76 -0.85
CA MET A 83 8.91 -10.73 -1.75
C MET A 83 10.28 -11.11 -2.30
N TYR A 84 10.54 -10.67 -3.52
CA TYR A 84 11.78 -10.94 -4.21
C TYR A 84 12.31 -9.65 -4.83
N LYS A 85 13.49 -9.23 -4.39
CA LYS A 85 14.14 -7.99 -4.86
C LYS A 85 15.13 -8.31 -5.97
N CYS A 86 15.02 -7.65 -7.11
CA CYS A 86 16.00 -7.76 -8.18
C CYS A 86 17.33 -7.16 -7.70
N THR A 87 18.36 -7.98 -7.57
CA THR A 87 19.71 -7.56 -7.16
C THR A 87 20.67 -7.47 -8.32
N THR A 88 20.44 -8.26 -9.38
CA THR A 88 21.14 -8.12 -10.67
C THR A 88 20.11 -7.78 -11.75
N PRO A 89 20.15 -6.56 -12.34
CA PRO A 89 19.26 -6.18 -13.44
C PRO A 89 19.37 -7.13 -14.62
N GLY A 90 18.25 -7.39 -15.29
CA GLY A 90 18.22 -8.26 -16.46
C GLY A 90 16.81 -8.56 -16.91
N SER A 91 16.69 -9.37 -17.95
CA SER A 91 15.40 -9.85 -18.44
C SER A 91 15.05 -11.18 -17.79
N SER A 92 13.80 -11.31 -17.33
CA SER A 92 13.25 -12.59 -16.90
C SER A 92 13.21 -13.60 -18.05
N GLY A 93 13.23 -14.88 -17.70
CA GLY A 93 13.08 -15.96 -18.67
C GLY A 93 11.66 -16.08 -19.23
N ASP A 94 11.46 -17.10 -20.05
CA ASP A 94 10.15 -17.43 -20.63
C ASP A 94 9.20 -18.07 -19.60
N GLY A 95 9.76 -18.83 -18.66
CA GLY A 95 9.04 -19.47 -17.55
C GLY A 95 9.36 -18.80 -16.21
N GLU A 96 8.37 -18.84 -15.32
CA GLU A 96 8.55 -18.35 -13.95
C GLU A 96 9.55 -19.25 -13.21
N PRO A 97 10.52 -18.69 -12.47
CA PRO A 97 11.44 -19.51 -11.68
C PRO A 97 10.71 -20.21 -10.52
N GLU A 98 11.30 -21.28 -10.00
CA GLU A 98 10.86 -21.82 -8.71
C GLU A 98 11.29 -20.89 -7.60
N TRP A 99 10.32 -20.26 -6.94
CA TRP A 99 10.59 -19.16 -6.02
C TRP A 99 11.19 -19.57 -4.67
N GLY A 100 11.27 -20.87 -4.36
CA GLY A 100 11.90 -21.44 -3.17
C GLY A 100 11.47 -20.80 -1.83
N ALA A 101 10.90 -21.59 -0.90
CA ALA A 101 10.73 -21.14 0.49
C ALA A 101 12.06 -21.13 1.28
N GLY A 102 13.19 -20.92 0.58
CA GLY A 102 14.52 -20.88 1.16
C GLY A 102 14.69 -19.71 2.13
N HIS A 103 15.80 -19.69 2.84
CA HIS A 103 16.08 -18.62 3.79
C HIS A 103 16.12 -17.25 3.11
N ILE A 104 15.79 -16.20 3.87
CA ILE A 104 15.99 -14.81 3.42
C ILE A 104 17.44 -14.64 2.95
N GLY A 105 17.63 -13.93 1.84
CA GLY A 105 18.94 -13.77 1.21
C GLY A 105 19.27 -14.81 0.13
N THR A 106 18.44 -15.85 -0.05
CA THR A 106 18.64 -16.83 -1.14
C THR A 106 18.51 -16.14 -2.51
N THR A 107 19.45 -16.41 -3.42
CA THR A 107 19.44 -15.92 -4.80
C THR A 107 18.67 -16.87 -5.72
N ILE A 108 17.80 -16.30 -6.57
CA ILE A 108 17.00 -17.00 -7.57
C ILE A 108 17.29 -16.40 -8.95
N ASN A 109 17.68 -17.25 -9.90
CA ASN A 109 17.90 -16.86 -11.28
C ASN A 109 16.59 -16.88 -12.07
N SER A 110 16.33 -15.82 -12.84
CA SER A 110 15.21 -15.74 -13.77
C SER A 110 15.70 -15.10 -15.06
N GLY A 111 16.03 -15.91 -16.06
CA GLY A 111 16.69 -15.44 -17.27
C GLY A 111 18.07 -14.85 -16.96
N THR A 112 18.30 -13.60 -17.34
CA THR A 112 19.53 -12.86 -16.99
C THR A 112 19.38 -12.00 -15.73
N ALA A 113 18.16 -11.87 -15.19
CA ALA A 113 17.93 -11.21 -13.91
C ALA A 113 18.22 -12.17 -12.74
N GLN A 114 18.71 -11.61 -11.63
CA GLN A 114 18.79 -12.32 -10.35
C GLN A 114 17.95 -11.61 -9.30
N PHE A 115 17.18 -12.40 -8.57
CA PHE A 115 16.35 -11.95 -7.46
C PHE A 115 16.88 -12.51 -6.16
N THR A 116 16.66 -11.80 -5.06
CA THR A 116 16.97 -12.25 -3.70
C THR A 116 15.68 -12.34 -2.91
N HIS A 117 15.48 -13.46 -2.21
CA HIS A 117 14.36 -13.62 -1.27
C HIS A 117 14.48 -12.58 -0.16
N TYR A 118 13.51 -11.68 -0.08
CA TYR A 118 13.54 -10.48 0.77
C TYR A 118 12.66 -10.62 2.03
N GLY A 119 12.14 -11.83 2.27
CA GLY A 119 11.23 -12.15 3.38
C GLY A 119 9.76 -12.07 2.97
N ALA A 120 8.87 -12.23 3.96
CA ALA A 120 7.43 -12.17 3.70
C ALA A 120 7.02 -10.80 3.11
N LYS A 121 5.76 -10.62 2.72
CA LYS A 121 5.20 -9.29 2.41
C LYS A 121 4.18 -8.88 3.47
N PHE A 122 3.91 -7.58 3.60
CA PHE A 122 2.61 -7.22 4.17
C PHE A 122 1.54 -7.53 3.14
N VAL A 123 0.41 -8.02 3.62
CA VAL A 123 -0.79 -8.25 2.82
C VAL A 123 -1.90 -7.31 3.27
N PRO A 124 -2.94 -7.06 2.45
CA PRO A 124 -4.08 -6.24 2.86
C PRO A 124 -4.64 -6.63 4.23
N SER A 125 -4.69 -7.92 4.55
CA SER A 125 -5.19 -8.44 5.83
C SER A 125 -4.26 -8.20 7.04
N ASP A 126 -3.13 -7.54 6.85
CA ASP A 126 -2.30 -6.99 7.93
C ASP A 126 -2.70 -5.56 8.30
N VAL A 127 -3.54 -4.92 7.49
CA VAL A 127 -4.02 -3.54 7.67
C VAL A 127 -5.46 -3.52 8.14
N ARG A 128 -5.76 -2.67 9.14
CA ARG A 128 -7.12 -2.28 9.50
C ARG A 128 -7.28 -0.79 9.32
N LEU A 129 -8.43 -0.36 8.80
CA LEU A 129 -8.78 1.05 8.63
C LEU A 129 -10.04 1.39 9.44
N ALA A 130 -10.07 2.57 10.05
CA ALA A 130 -11.23 3.08 10.78
C ALA A 130 -11.27 4.61 10.79
N LEU A 131 -12.43 5.18 11.14
CA LEU A 131 -12.62 6.63 11.28
C LEU A 131 -12.34 7.14 12.71
N ASN A 132 -12.03 6.24 13.63
CA ASN A 132 -11.61 6.56 14.99
C ASN A 132 -10.80 5.39 15.58
N ARG A 133 -10.09 5.67 16.67
CA ARG A 133 -9.22 4.68 17.34
C ARG A 133 -9.96 3.44 17.82
N ALA A 134 -11.13 3.59 18.46
CA ALA A 134 -11.92 2.45 18.95
C ALA A 134 -12.45 1.56 17.80
N GLY A 135 -12.62 2.13 16.61
CA GLY A 135 -13.01 1.42 15.40
C GLY A 135 -11.95 0.44 14.92
N LEU A 136 -10.65 0.69 15.15
CA LEU A 136 -9.57 -0.22 14.74
C LEU A 136 -9.70 -1.61 15.37
N ASP A 137 -10.13 -1.68 16.63
CA ASP A 137 -10.29 -2.95 17.34
C ASP A 137 -11.44 -3.79 16.76
N LYS A 138 -12.43 -3.14 16.14
CA LYS A 138 -13.62 -3.75 15.55
C LYS A 138 -13.53 -3.95 14.04
N ALA A 139 -12.63 -3.25 13.36
CA ALA A 139 -12.52 -3.29 11.90
C ALA A 139 -12.00 -4.64 11.42
N ASP A 140 -12.60 -5.18 10.37
CA ASP A 140 -12.09 -6.38 9.71
C ASP A 140 -10.77 -6.07 8.99
N ALA A 141 -9.79 -6.96 9.13
CA ALA A 141 -8.49 -6.76 8.52
C ALA A 141 -8.55 -6.93 7.00
N GLY A 142 -7.96 -5.99 6.26
CA GLY A 142 -8.01 -5.90 4.80
C GLY A 142 -9.30 -5.32 4.24
N SER A 143 -10.31 -5.07 5.06
CA SER A 143 -11.53 -4.39 4.64
C SER A 143 -11.30 -2.90 4.44
N GLY A 144 -12.08 -2.32 3.52
CA GLY A 144 -12.07 -0.88 3.30
C GLY A 144 -12.89 -0.11 4.34
N VAL A 145 -12.64 1.20 4.44
CA VAL A 145 -13.42 2.15 5.24
C VAL A 145 -14.19 3.10 4.33
N SER A 146 -15.47 3.29 4.63
CA SER A 146 -16.36 4.18 3.89
C SER A 146 -16.26 5.62 4.41
N LEU A 147 -16.15 6.59 3.50
CA LEU A 147 -16.09 8.02 3.80
C LEU A 147 -17.41 8.76 3.46
N GLY A 148 -18.47 8.03 3.12
CA GLY A 148 -19.69 8.60 2.56
C GLY A 148 -19.59 8.83 1.05
N LYS A 149 -20.61 9.44 0.44
CA LYS A 149 -20.74 9.53 -1.03
C LYS A 149 -19.91 10.66 -1.66
N SER A 150 -19.63 11.69 -0.87
CA SER A 150 -18.92 12.89 -1.30
C SER A 150 -18.12 13.49 -0.16
N LEU A 151 -17.01 14.15 -0.47
CA LEU A 151 -16.23 14.94 0.48
C LEU A 151 -16.00 16.34 -0.07
N GLN A 152 -16.08 17.33 0.81
CA GLN A 152 -15.74 18.73 0.55
C GLN A 152 -14.28 18.95 0.97
N GLY A 153 -13.52 19.69 0.16
CA GLY A 153 -12.18 20.15 0.54
C GLY A 153 -12.22 21.14 1.71
N GLY A 154 -11.08 21.41 2.33
CA GLY A 154 -10.95 22.25 3.51
C GLY A 154 -11.33 21.55 4.82
N SER A 155 -11.87 20.32 4.77
CA SER A 155 -12.16 19.51 5.96
C SER A 155 -11.71 18.06 5.71
N PRO A 156 -10.51 17.66 6.15
CA PRO A 156 -10.04 16.31 5.92
C PRO A 156 -10.72 15.32 6.86
N VAL A 157 -10.79 14.06 6.42
CA VAL A 157 -11.25 12.95 7.25
C VAL A 157 -10.03 12.27 7.87
N ALA A 158 -10.01 12.17 9.20
CA ALA A 158 -8.99 11.39 9.91
C ALA A 158 -9.21 9.89 9.66
N ILE A 159 -8.18 9.24 9.14
CA ILE A 159 -8.13 7.81 8.83
C ILE A 159 -7.13 7.16 9.77
N TYR A 160 -7.67 6.38 10.70
CA TYR A 160 -6.89 5.58 11.63
C TYR A 160 -6.53 4.28 10.93
N MET A 161 -5.24 3.96 10.90
CA MET A 161 -4.72 2.73 10.33
C MET A 161 -3.96 1.96 11.42
N ARG A 162 -4.24 0.65 11.53
CA ARG A 162 -3.39 -0.30 12.26
C ARG A 162 -2.70 -1.21 11.27
N LEU A 163 -1.37 -1.19 11.25
CA LEU A 163 -0.57 -2.20 10.56
C LEU A 163 -0.11 -3.24 11.60
N THR A 164 -0.23 -4.52 11.27
CA THR A 164 0.22 -5.63 12.12
C THR A 164 1.26 -6.48 11.39
N ASN A 165 2.51 -6.45 11.83
CA ASN A 165 3.51 -7.41 11.37
C ASN A 165 3.39 -8.70 12.18
N ARG A 166 3.02 -9.76 11.50
CA ARG A 166 2.93 -11.12 12.06
C ARG A 166 4.25 -11.87 11.98
N PHE A 167 5.25 -11.31 11.31
CA PHE A 167 6.56 -11.93 11.10
C PHE A 167 7.59 -11.34 12.06
N THR A 168 8.58 -12.17 12.42
CA THR A 168 9.71 -11.76 13.27
C THR A 168 10.76 -10.94 12.52
N ASP A 169 10.69 -10.94 11.20
CA ASP A 169 11.62 -10.19 10.35
C ASP A 169 11.34 -8.69 10.45
N VAL A 170 12.40 -7.92 10.71
CA VAL A 170 12.35 -6.45 10.74
C VAL A 170 12.18 -5.94 9.32
N ARG A 171 11.04 -5.30 9.03
CA ARG A 171 10.68 -4.75 7.72
C ARG A 171 10.75 -3.24 7.74
N ASN A 172 11.19 -2.63 6.62
CA ASN A 172 11.03 -1.21 6.41
C ASN A 172 10.20 -0.93 5.14
N ASP A 173 8.91 -0.68 5.32
CA ASP A 173 8.01 -0.31 4.23
C ASP A 173 8.26 1.11 3.69
N SER A 174 9.14 1.91 4.33
CA SER A 174 9.51 3.23 3.82
C SER A 174 10.39 3.15 2.57
N THR A 175 11.15 2.07 2.40
CA THR A 175 12.05 1.88 1.25
C THR A 175 11.50 0.92 0.22
N ASP A 176 10.67 -0.03 0.67
CA ASP A 176 10.24 -1.18 -0.12
C ASP A 176 8.73 -1.42 0.08
N PRO A 177 7.86 -0.47 -0.29
CA PRO A 177 6.46 -0.52 0.08
C PRO A 177 5.67 -1.59 -0.65
N CYS A 178 4.89 -2.35 0.12
CA CYS A 178 4.07 -3.42 -0.42
C CYS A 178 2.56 -3.17 -0.29
N ILE A 179 2.11 -2.18 0.49
CA ILE A 179 0.69 -1.84 0.66
C ILE A 179 0.40 -0.37 0.36
N TYR A 180 -0.67 -0.14 -0.39
CA TYR A 180 -1.26 1.17 -0.71
C TYR A 180 -2.67 1.28 -0.14
N ILE A 181 -3.16 2.51 0.01
CA ILE A 181 -4.58 2.77 0.26
C ILE A 181 -5.22 3.25 -1.05
N GLY A 182 -5.90 2.34 -1.73
CA GLY A 182 -6.65 2.64 -2.95
C GLY A 182 -8.01 3.28 -2.65
N THR A 183 -8.55 3.98 -3.64
CA THR A 183 -9.95 4.43 -3.65
C THR A 183 -10.72 3.71 -4.74
N ASN A 184 -12.04 3.59 -4.59
CA ASN A 184 -12.91 3.35 -5.76
C ASN A 184 -12.80 4.52 -6.76
N LYS A 185 -13.38 4.36 -7.95
CA LYS A 185 -13.33 5.40 -8.99
C LYS A 185 -14.04 6.67 -8.52
N LEU A 186 -13.34 7.80 -8.57
CA LEU A 186 -13.83 9.11 -8.13
C LEU A 186 -13.98 10.08 -9.30
N ARG A 187 -14.84 11.08 -9.13
CA ARG A 187 -14.95 12.30 -9.97
C ARG A 187 -14.59 13.50 -9.10
N PHE A 188 -13.83 14.42 -9.67
CA PHE A 188 -13.43 15.67 -9.03
C PHE A 188 -14.11 16.84 -9.71
N SER A 189 -14.53 17.82 -8.92
CA SER A 189 -15.09 19.08 -9.40
C SER A 189 -14.60 20.23 -8.54
N LYS A 190 -14.52 21.43 -9.11
CA LYS A 190 -14.37 22.68 -8.36
C LYS A 190 -15.67 23.47 -8.42
N GLN A 191 -16.11 24.04 -7.30
CA GLN A 191 -17.21 25.00 -7.30
C GLN A 191 -16.78 26.24 -8.10
N ALA A 192 -17.64 26.70 -9.02
CA ALA A 192 -17.42 27.98 -9.70
C ALA A 192 -17.71 29.11 -8.71
N ILE A 193 -16.82 30.12 -8.69
CA ILE A 193 -16.97 31.36 -7.91
C ILE A 193 -18.08 32.21 -8.53
#